data_AF-A0A925WA98-F1
#
_entry.id   AF-A0A925WA98-F1
#
_cell.length_a   1.000
_cell.length_b   1.000
_cell.length_c   1.000
_cell.angle_alpha   90.00
_cell.angle_beta   90.00
_cell.angle_gamma   90.00
#
_symmetry.space_group_name_H-M   'P 1'
#
loop_
_entity.id
_entity.type
_entity.pdbx_description
1 polymer ?
#
loop_
_entity_poly.entity_id
_entity_poly.type
_entity_poly.pdbx_seq_one_letter_code
_entity_poly.pdbx_strand_id
1 'polypeptide(L)' 'MIIGVVGTGVIGTSWTAHFLTHGYDVVATDPADGAEERLRAGVAAIGAPLERLSFTA' A
#
# COMPACT_ATOMS: atom_id res chain seq x y z
N MET A 1 15.54 1.09 1.07
CA MET A 1 15.10 -0.30 1.33
C MET A 1 13.69 -0.43 0.80
N ILE A 2 13.39 -1.51 0.07
CA ILE A 2 12.06 -1.75 -0.50
C ILE A 2 11.33 -2.77 0.38
N ILE A 3 10.06 -2.49 0.68
CA ILE A 3 9.19 -3.39 1.45
C ILE A 3 8.11 -3.93 0.52
N GLY A 4 8.00 -5.26 0.45
CA GLY A 4 6.91 -5.94 -0.25
C GLY A 4 5.71 -6.15 0.67
N VAL A 5 4.51 -5.81 0.20
CA VAL A 5 3.24 -6.12 0.88
C VAL A 5 2.41 -7.01 -0.03
N VAL A 6 2.14 -8.25 0.42
CA VAL A 6 1.33 -9.23 -0.32
C VAL A 6 -0.03 -9.35 0.37
N GLY A 7 -1.08 -9.00 -0.35
CA GLY A 7 -2.43 -8.86 0.18
C GLY A 7 -2.68 -7.46 0.74
N THR A 8 -3.71 -6.80 0.21
CA THR A 8 -4.00 -5.37 0.40
C THR A 8 -5.36 -5.11 1.03
N GLY A 9 -5.90 -6.12 1.74
CA GLY A 9 -7.03 -5.94 2.65
C GLY A 9 -6.69 -5.00 3.82
N VAL A 10 -7.53 -5.01 4.86
CA VAL A 10 -7.40 -4.07 6.01
C VAL A 10 -5.99 -4.03 6.59
N ILE A 11 -5.41 -5.19 6.89
CA ILE A 11 -4.07 -5.28 7.50
C ILE A 11 -2.96 -4.86 6.53
N GLY A 12 -3.05 -5.27 5.27
CA GLY A 12 -2.09 -4.89 4.23
C GLY A 12 -2.07 -3.38 3.99
N THR A 13 -3.25 -2.75 4.00
CA THR A 13 -3.40 -1.29 3.91
C THR A 13 -2.74 -0.59 5.10
N SER A 14 -2.95 -1.06 6.33
CA SER A 14 -2.32 -0.49 7.53
C SER A 14 -0.79 -0.60 7.50
N TRP A 15 -0.24 -1.75 7.09
CA TRP A 15 1.20 -1.91 6.96
C TRP A 15 1.78 -1.04 5.85
N THR A 16 1.11 -0.97 4.70
CA THR A 16 1.51 -0.09 3.59
C THR A 16 1.59 1.36 4.06
N ALA A 17 0.53 1.86 4.71
CA ALA A 17 0.50 3.23 5.24
C ALA A 17 1.58 3.46 6.30
N HIS A 18 1.81 2.48 7.19
CA HIS A 18 2.85 2.55 8.21
C HIS A 18 4.24 2.72 7.58
N PHE A 19 4.60 1.88 6.61
CA PHE A 19 5.91 1.94 5.98
C PHE A 19 6.11 3.20 5.12
N LEU A 20 5.08 3.64 4.40
CA LEU A 20 5.13 4.89 3.62
C LEU A 20 5.37 6.10 4.53
N THR A 21 4.69 6.17 5.67
CA THR A 21 4.87 7.24 6.67
C THR A 21 6.30 7.30 7.22
N HIS A 22 7.01 6.16 7.25
CA HIS A 22 8.40 6.08 7.70
C HIS A 22 9.42 6.26 6.58
N GLY A 23 8.97 6.65 5.38
CA GLY A 23 9.86 6.91 4.26
C GLY A 23 10.51 5.63 3.71
N TYR A 24 9.75 4.54 3.61
CA TYR A 24 10.14 3.38 2.80
C TYR A 24 9.44 3.37 1.44
N ASP A 25 10.10 2.80 0.45
CA ASP A 25 9.46 2.47 -0.83
C ASP A 25 8.66 1.18 -0.64
N VAL A 26 7.37 1.21 -0.95
CA VAL A 26 6.47 0.06 -0.78
C VAL A 26 6.01 -0.43 -2.14
N VAL A 27 6.20 -1.73 -2.39
CA VAL A 27 5.63 -2.43 -3.53
C VAL A 27 4.54 -3.35 -3.01
N ALA A 28 3.30 -3.09 -3.40
CA ALA A 28 2.14 -3.89 -3.00
C ALA A 28 1.62 -4.76 -4.15
N THR A 29 1.05 -5.91 -3.83
CA THR A 29 0.38 -6.81 -4.79
C THR A 29 -0.82 -7.48 -4.15
N ASP A 30 -1.87 -7.68 -4.94
CA ASP A 30 -3.09 -8.38 -4.57
C ASP A 30 -3.82 -8.85 -5.83
N PRO A 31 -4.20 -10.13 -5.95
CA PRO A 31 -4.83 -10.67 -7.15
C PRO A 31 -6.30 -10.23 -7.31
N ALA A 32 -6.91 -9.60 -6.31
CA ALA A 32 -8.30 -9.18 -6.40
C ALA A 32 -8.45 -8.00 -7.37
N ASP A 33 -9.44 -8.08 -8.27
CA ASP A 33 -9.78 -6.99 -9.18
C ASP A 33 -9.97 -5.68 -8.42
N GLY A 34 -9.40 -4.58 -8.91
CA GLY A 34 -9.51 -3.26 -8.29
C GLY A 34 -8.79 -3.09 -6.95
N ALA A 35 -7.91 -4.02 -6.55
CA ALA A 35 -7.17 -3.93 -5.30
C ALA A 35 -6.26 -2.70 -5.23
N GLU A 36 -5.62 -2.29 -6.33
CA GLU A 36 -4.80 -1.08 -6.35
C GLU A 36 -5.59 0.17 -5.94
N GLU A 37 -6.77 0.37 -6.54
CA GLU A 37 -7.65 1.50 -6.26
C GLU A 37 -8.06 1.52 -4.78
N ARG A 38 -8.47 0.36 -4.24
CA ARG A 38 -8.86 0.21 -2.83
C ARG A 38 -7.68 0.48 -1.89
N LEU A 39 -6.49 -0.02 -2.20
CA LEU A 39 -5.29 0.22 -1.40
C LEU A 39 -4.97 1.71 -1.38
N ARG A 40 -4.92 2.36 -2.55
CA ARG A 40 -4.63 3.80 -2.65
C ARG A 40 -5.64 4.63 -1.87
N ALA A 41 -6.93 4.31 -2.00
CA ALA A 41 -7.99 4.98 -1.23
C ALA A 41 -7.85 4.75 0.29
N GLY A 42 -7.54 3.53 0.72
CA GLY A 42 -7.36 3.19 2.13
C GLY A 42 -6.13 3.87 2.75
N VAL A 43 -5.00 3.87 2.04
CA VAL A 43 -3.78 4.56 2.48
C VAL A 43 -4.00 6.07 2.55
N ALA A 44 -4.68 6.65 1.55
CA ALA A 44 -5.05 8.07 1.57
C ALA A 44 -5.99 8.41 2.73
N ALA A 45 -6.97 7.55 3.04
CA ALA A 45 -7.87 7.73 4.17
C ALA A 45 -7.14 7.69 5.54
N ILE A 46 -6.01 6.97 5.63
CA ILE A 46 -5.13 6.97 6.81
C ILE A 46 -4.25 8.23 6.86
N GLY A 47 -4.15 9.00 5.77
CA GLY A 47 -3.34 10.21 5.67
C GLY A 47 -1.86 9.93 5.39
N ALA A 48 -1.51 8.73 4.93
CA ALA A 48 -0.14 8.38 4.58
C ALA A 48 0.22 8.85 3.15
N PRO A 49 1.48 9.24 2.89
CA PRO A 49 1.91 9.71 1.58
C PRO A 49 1.93 8.56 0.56
N LEU A 50 1.41 8.82 -0.65
CA LEU A 50 1.33 7.81 -1.72
C LEU A 50 2.52 7.84 -2.69
N GLU A 51 3.39 8.84 -2.59
CA GLU A 51 4.45 9.11 -3.56
C GLU A 51 5.46 7.96 -3.74
N ARG A 52 5.58 7.08 -2.73
CA ARG A 52 6.50 5.93 -2.71
C ARG A 52 5.77 4.58 -2.78
N LEU A 53 4.48 4.60 -3.14
CA LEU A 53 3.66 3.41 -3.34
C LEU A 53 3.65 3.02 -4.82
N SER A 54 4.15 1.81 -5.10
CA SER A 54 3.95 1.13 -6.37
C SER A 54 3.06 -0.10 -6.17
N PHE A 55 2.28 -0.45 -7.19
CA PHE A 55 1.43 -1.64 -7.19
C PHE A 55 1.83 -2.54 -8.36
N THR A 56 1.78 -3.86 -8.15
CA THR A 56 2.07 -4.86 -9.19
C THR A 56 1.06 -6.01 -9.09
N ALA A 57 0.66 -6.53 -10.25
CA ALA A 57 -0.29 -7.63 -10.37
C ALA A 57 0.34 -8.97 -9.96
#